data_AF-A0A942QS94-F1
#
_entry.id   AF-A0A942QS94-F1
#
_cell.length_a   1.000
_cell.length_b   1.000
_cell.length_c   1.000
_cell.angle_alpha   90.00
_cell.angle_beta   90.00
_cell.angle_gamma   90.00
#
_symmetry.space_group_name_H-M   'P 1'
#
loop_
_entity.id
_entity.type
_entity.pdbx_description
1 polymer ?
#
loop_
_entity_poly.entity_id
_entity_poly.type
_entity_poly.pdbx_seq_one_letter_code
_entity_poly.pdbx_strand_id
1 'polypeptide(L)' 'MRETGRWFLFLPPYSPDLNPIEQAFSKLKAHLRLIGARSFSQRFTAIGEIFEMFSPQECWNYLHATGYAST' A
#
# COMPACT_ATOMS: atom_id res chain seq x y z
N MET A 1 -12.90 -3.07 -18.19
CA MET A 1 -12.42 -1.96 -17.33
C MET A 1 -13.27 -0.70 -17.47
N ARG A 2 -13.44 -0.14 -18.68
CA ARG A 2 -14.38 0.98 -18.89
C ARG A 2 -15.84 0.60 -18.68
N GLU A 3 -16.22 -0.61 -19.10
CA GLU A 3 -17.57 -1.17 -18.89
C GLU A 3 -17.94 -1.36 -17.41
N THR A 4 -16.94 -1.39 -16.52
CA THR A 4 -17.12 -1.49 -15.06
C THR A 4 -16.84 -0.16 -14.34
N GLY A 5 -16.78 0.97 -15.07
CA GLY A 5 -16.53 2.30 -14.49
C GLY A 5 -15.12 2.51 -13.93
N ARG A 6 -14.11 1.76 -14.39
CA ARG A 6 -12.72 1.89 -13.93
C ARG A 6 -11.86 2.64 -14.96
N TRP A 7 -10.98 3.48 -14.46
CA TRP A 7 -10.06 4.31 -15.26
C TRP A 7 -8.61 3.93 -14.94
N PHE A 8 -7.71 4.17 -15.89
CA PHE A 8 -6.27 4.07 -15.66
C PHE A 8 -5.74 5.42 -15.19
N LEU A 9 -4.94 5.40 -14.13
CA LEU A 9 -4.17 6.55 -13.68
C LEU A 9 -2.77 6.45 -14.29
N PHE A 10 -2.29 7.56 -14.84
CA PHE A 10 -0.93 7.62 -15.38
C PHE A 10 0.08 7.66 -14.23
N LEU A 11 1.08 6.78 -14.29
CA LEU A 11 2.25 6.78 -13.42
C LEU A 11 3.50 6.87 -14.30
N PRO A 12 4.31 7.94 -14.20
CA PRO A 12 5.52 8.04 -15.00
C PRO A 12 6.53 6.93 -14.63
N PRO A 13 7.32 6.44 -15.59
CA PRO A 13 8.38 5.46 -15.32
C PRO A 13 9.34 5.95 -14.23
N TYR A 14 9.83 5.02 -13.39
CA TYR A 14 10.83 5.27 -12.35
C TYR A 14 10.47 6.41 -11.38
N SER A 15 9.19 6.67 -11.16
CA SER A 15 8.69 7.71 -10.26
C SER A 15 8.08 7.12 -8.99
N PRO A 16 8.90 6.53 -8.09
CA PRO A 16 8.38 5.91 -6.87
C PRO A 16 7.69 6.92 -5.95
N ASP A 17 8.10 8.19 -5.98
CA ASP A 17 7.49 9.27 -5.20
C ASP A 17 6.04 9.56 -5.61
N LEU A 18 5.66 9.17 -6.83
CA LEU A 18 4.28 9.27 -7.32
C LEU A 18 3.53 7.94 -7.18
N ASN A 19 4.13 6.88 -6.65
CA ASN A 19 3.46 5.59 -6.59
C ASN A 19 2.82 5.38 -5.20
N PRO A 20 1.47 5.48 -5.06
CA PRO A 20 0.80 5.45 -3.75
C PRO A 20 1.03 4.17 -2.96
N ILE A 21 1.33 3.06 -3.63
CA ILE A 21 1.60 1.79 -2.94
C ILE A 21 2.96 1.79 -2.22
N GLU A 22 3.92 2.64 -2.60
CA GLU A 22 5.27 2.59 -2.02
C GLU A 22 5.26 2.87 -0.51
N GLN A 23 4.44 3.84 -0.07
CA GLN A 23 4.28 4.15 1.35
C GLN A 23 3.67 2.97 2.12
N ALA A 24 2.62 2.36 1.56
CA ALA A 24 1.98 1.19 2.16
C ALA A 24 2.95 0.00 2.25
N PHE A 25 3.71 -0.27 1.18
CA PHE A 25 4.71 -1.34 1.16
C PHE A 25 5.89 -1.06 2.07
N SER A 26 6.27 0.21 2.27
CA SER A 26 7.29 0.60 3.23
C SER A 26 6.86 0.25 4.67
N LYS A 27 5.64 0.65 5.07
CA LYS A 27 5.05 0.29 6.37
C LYS A 27 4.95 -1.23 6.53
N LEU A 28 4.40 -1.93 5.54
CA LEU A 28 4.29 -3.40 5.55
C LEU A 28 5.65 -4.06 5.78
N LYS A 29 6.68 -3.66 5.01
CA LYS A 29 8.04 -4.20 5.16
C LYS A 29 8.64 -3.90 6.52
N ALA A 30 8.41 -2.71 7.08
CA ALA A 30 8.89 -2.35 8.41
C ALA A 30 8.31 -3.27 9.49
N HIS A 31 6.99 -3.48 9.49
CA HIS A 31 6.34 -4.37 10.45
C HIS A 31 6.71 -5.84 10.25
N LEU A 32 6.80 -6.32 9.00
CA LEU A 32 7.24 -7.69 8.74
C LEU A 32 8.66 -7.98 9.25
N ARG A 33 9.58 -7.01 9.10
CA ARG A 33 10.94 -7.11 9.63
C ARG A 33 10.95 -7.14 11.16
N LEU A 34 10.08 -6.36 11.80
CA LEU A 34 9.93 -6.33 13.25
C LEU A 34 9.42 -7.66 13.81
N ILE A 35 8.40 -8.26 13.17
CA ILE A 35 7.82 -9.55 13.60
C ILE A 35 8.82 -10.69 13.49
N GLY A 36 9.73 -10.65 12.52
CA GLY A 36 10.82 -11.64 12.41
C GLY A 36 10.35 -13.07 12.09
N ALA A 37 9.18 -13.23 11.48
CA ALA A 37 8.58 -14.53 11.11
C ALA A 37 9.53 -15.39 10.26
N ARG A 38 9.75 -16.65 10.66
CA ARG A 38 10.73 -17.54 10.03
C ARG A 38 10.12 -18.55 9.08
N SER A 39 8.84 -18.90 9.25
CA SER A 39 8.12 -19.78 8.32
C SER A 39 7.25 -19.02 7.32
N PHE A 40 6.89 -19.69 6.23
CA PHE A 40 5.96 -19.13 5.23
C PHE A 40 4.59 -18.84 5.85
N SER A 41 4.02 -19.80 6.60
CA SER A 41 2.72 -19.64 7.24
C SER A 41 2.72 -18.46 8.23
N GLN A 42 3.77 -18.33 9.05
CA GLN A 42 3.91 -17.19 9.97
C GLN A 42 3.99 -15.86 9.22
N ARG A 43 4.68 -15.79 8.07
CA ARG A 43 4.71 -14.58 7.24
C ARG A 43 3.32 -14.23 6.70
N PHE A 44 2.54 -15.21 6.26
CA PHE A 44 1.19 -14.96 5.76
C PHE A 44 0.24 -14.47 6.86
N THR A 45 0.28 -15.09 8.04
CA THR A 45 -0.48 -14.63 9.21
C THR A 45 -0.08 -13.19 9.58
N ALA A 46 1.22 -12.91 9.66
CA ALA A 46 1.74 -11.58 9.96
C ALA A 46 1.29 -10.52 8.94
N ILE A 47 1.24 -10.85 7.64
CA ILE A 47 0.73 -9.94 6.61
C ILE A 47 -0.74 -9.58 6.90
N GLY A 48 -1.57 -10.56 7.26
CA GLY A 48 -2.97 -10.32 7.63
C GLY A 48 -3.10 -9.39 8.83
N GLU A 49 -2.36 -9.68 9.90
CA GLU A 49 -2.33 -8.84 11.12
C GLU A 49 -1.86 -7.41 10.84
N ILE A 50 -0.88 -7.24 9.94
CA ILE A 50 -0.40 -5.92 9.53
C ILE A 50 -1.46 -5.16 8.72
N PHE A 51 -2.23 -5.84 7.88
CA PHE A 51 -3.30 -5.18 7.13
C PHE A 51 -4.39 -4.60 8.02
N GLU A 52 -4.68 -5.21 9.17
CA GLU A 52 -5.59 -4.64 10.19
C GLU A 52 -5.08 -3.30 10.79
N MET A 53 -3.79 -2.99 10.62
CA MET A 53 -3.20 -1.72 11.08
C MET A 53 -3.39 -0.56 10.08
N PHE A 54 -3.95 -0.81 8.90
CA PHE A 54 -4.22 0.22 7.90
C PHE A 54 -5.64 0.75 8.06
N SER A 55 -5.76 2.03 8.40
CA SER A 55 -7.06 2.70 8.39
C SER A 55 -7.43 3.17 6.98
N PRO A 56 -8.73 3.29 6.66
CA PRO A 56 -9.16 3.90 5.39
C PRO A 56 -8.60 5.31 5.19
N GLN A 57 -8.50 6.10 6.27
CA GLN A 57 -7.95 7.46 6.22
C GLN A 57 -6.46 7.46 5.88
N GLU A 58 -5.69 6.52 6.44
CA GLU A 58 -4.28 6.38 6.12
C GLU A 58 -4.07 6.02 4.64
N CYS A 59 -4.87 5.10 4.12
CA CYS A 59 -4.85 4.76 2.69
C CYS A 59 -5.19 5.96 1.80
N TRP A 60 -6.18 6.77 2.20
CA TRP A 60 -6.51 8.02 1.50
C TRP A 60 -5.34 9.01 1.52
N ASN A 61 -4.64 9.13 2.65
CA ASN A 61 -3.49 10.02 2.77
C ASN A 61 -2.35 9.63 1.82
N TYR A 62 -2.13 8.34 1.55
CA TYR A 62 -1.13 7.91 0.56
C TYR A 62 -1.47 8.34 -0.86
N LEU A 63 -2.76 8.25 -1.25
CA LEU A 63 -3.23 8.73 -2.54
C LEU A 63 -3.10 10.25 -2.64
N HIS A 64 -3.44 10.97 -1.58
CA HIS A 64 -3.32 12.42 -1.52
C HIS A 64 -1.85 12.86 -1.62
N ALA A 65 -0.96 12.24 -0.84
CA ALA A 65 0.47 12.54 -0.83
C ALA A 65 1.17 12.32 -2.19
N THR A 66 0.61 11.46 -3.04
CA THR A 66 1.14 11.16 -4.37
C THR A 66 0.40 11.89 -5.51
N GLY A 67 -0.57 12.74 -5.18
CA GLY A 67 -1.30 13.57 -6.16
C GLY A 67 -2.47 12.86 -6.86
N TYR A 68 -2.92 11.72 -6.36
CA TYR A 68 -4.02 10.92 -6.93
C TYR A 68 -5.35 11.05 -6.18
N ALA A 69 -5.42 11.89 -5.14
CA ALA A 69 -6.65 12.20 -4.43
C ALA A 69 -6.78 13.70 -4.14
N SER A 70 -8.02 14.19 -4.17
CA SER A 70 -8.38 15.54 -3.72
C SER A 70 -8.40 15.60 -2.18
N THR A 71 -8.16 16.80 -1.64
CA THR A 71 -8.60 17.18 -0.30
C THR A 71 -10.11 17.07 -0.16
#